data_AF-A0A8T4MWE2-F1
#
_entry.id   AF-A0A8T4MWE2-F1
#
_cell.length_a   1.000
_cell.length_b   1.000
_cell.length_c   1.000
_cell.angle_alpha   90.00
_cell.angle_beta   90.00
_cell.angle_gamma   90.00
#
_symmetry.space_group_name_H-M   'P 1'
#
loop_
_entity.id
_entity.type
_entity.pdbx_description
1 polymer ?
#
loop_
_entity_poly.entity_id
_entity_poly.type
_entity_poly.pdbx_seq_one_letter_code
_entity_poly.pdbx_strand_id
1 'polypeptide(L)'
;MKRKKRVSFSWLRLVLFLVLIVVLVSGFIISNKKNIYTGYAIVNGTCTDDDVGIRFVRNNEPSYCDIDKTVKLQKNSGVNCVNNFECRSNKCSDGKCYLLVEEVKKVRSDVESLEGEIQKVKSEVSIFKKLACGIKDLLKIEGYNECIEVPPASVCGNAQCETGESCSSCPGDCGECGTEDLVPPVITSSISANHEFSITDFPFVFNVDLNERGSVNYSLTNGKTNISMSTNNGRKFTSLPLSLNPGAYNISIFAQDIAGNKNSILIPIEVIDGQIIISIINPQNKNYKNAYIPVEYYVPGASNCQFLLNNVVKGNSCNLKTEFYIRTSKLNDTESYLLEIRVNKNGISYQENVSFSIESTREYVIKYEKYKNKGNTTFLENLTDRELQYTNLVLDNGQTGKIQFFNLINLTAGANTSNIIDIDAYTDISFNRIEVKTEKLAILNNSARLYLYNLPFINPYILVNGIPCTDCYIESYNSGILVFNVTKFSVYEAAETPTGSGSNNGYDSGGSGGGGGSGSSSGGSSGTGGSPTNISTSRPPIIITDREEIDETGPSKELSGIRKILVILVILIILVILIILILFLRMLKRRKIKKLQNLDYISKSY
;
A
#
# COMPACT_ATOMS: atom_id res chain seq x y z
N MET A 1 39.34 36.34 35.99
CA MET A 1 38.83 35.20 35.20
C MET A 1 37.44 34.79 35.70
N LYS A 2 36.33 35.21 35.05
CA LYS A 2 34.98 34.71 35.35
C LYS A 2 34.24 34.48 34.02
N ARG A 3 34.15 33.21 33.59
CA ARG A 3 33.39 32.80 32.40
C ARG A 3 31.91 32.61 32.76
N LYS A 4 31.05 33.48 32.22
CA LYS A 4 29.59 33.36 32.21
C LYS A 4 29.18 32.16 31.32
N LYS A 5 28.59 31.11 31.91
CA LYS A 5 27.90 30.05 31.17
C LYS A 5 26.52 30.57 30.75
N ARG A 6 26.30 30.75 29.44
CA ARG A 6 24.97 30.92 28.86
C ARG A 6 24.29 29.54 28.82
N VAL A 7 23.23 29.36 29.60
CA VAL A 7 22.32 28.23 29.46
C VAL A 7 21.40 28.53 28.26
N SER A 8 21.33 27.58 27.34
CA SER A 8 20.56 27.68 26.10
C SER A 8 19.07 27.89 26.40
N PHE A 9 18.55 29.02 25.93
CA PHE A 9 17.16 29.50 26.06
C PHE A 9 16.11 28.56 25.42
N SER A 10 16.55 27.50 24.74
CA SER A 10 15.70 26.55 24.02
C SER A 10 14.98 25.57 24.98
N TRP A 11 15.63 25.16 26.07
CA TRP A 11 15.06 24.14 26.96
C TRP A 11 13.89 24.68 27.79
N LEU A 12 13.97 25.96 28.20
CA LEU A 12 12.90 26.60 28.97
C LEU A 12 11.63 26.80 28.13
N ARG A 13 11.77 27.06 26.81
CA ARG A 13 10.63 27.15 25.89
C ARG A 13 9.96 25.80 25.66
N LEU A 14 10.74 24.71 25.60
CA LEU A 14 10.20 23.37 25.45
C LEU A 14 9.39 22.95 26.69
N VAL A 15 9.89 23.26 27.89
CA VAL A 15 9.20 22.95 29.14
C VAL A 15 7.93 23.78 29.29
N LEU A 16 7.95 25.08 28.97
CA LEU A 16 6.74 25.92 28.98
C LEU A 16 5.71 25.49 27.94
N PHE A 17 6.15 25.02 26.77
CA PHE A 17 5.25 24.51 25.73
C PHE A 17 4.59 23.18 26.13
N LEU A 18 5.33 22.28 26.77
CA LEU A 18 4.79 21.03 27.29
C LEU A 18 3.79 21.25 28.44
N VAL A 19 4.05 22.21 29.33
CA VAL A 19 3.11 22.58 30.41
C VAL A 19 1.84 23.21 29.83
N LEU A 20 1.94 24.04 28.78
CA LEU A 20 0.78 24.63 28.12
C LEU A 20 -0.08 23.57 27.40
N ILE A 21 0.54 22.57 26.78
CA ILE A 21 -0.18 21.45 26.15
C ILE A 21 -0.94 20.63 27.20
N VAL A 22 -0.33 20.35 28.36
CA VAL A 22 -1.03 19.63 29.44
C VAL A 22 -2.23 20.43 29.97
N VAL A 23 -2.10 21.75 30.12
CA VAL A 23 -3.21 22.62 30.53
C VAL A 23 -4.32 22.66 29.47
N LEU A 24 -3.99 22.79 28.18
CA LEU A 24 -4.97 22.82 27.09
C LEU A 24 -5.68 21.48 26.89
N VAL A 25 -4.98 20.35 27.04
CA VAL A 25 -5.57 19.02 26.95
C VAL A 25 -6.47 18.73 28.15
N SER A 26 -6.11 19.21 29.34
CA SER A 26 -6.98 19.11 30.52
C SER A 26 -8.22 20.02 30.46
N GLY A 27 -8.13 21.18 29.78
CA GLY A 27 -9.27 22.08 29.54
C GLY A 27 -10.27 21.56 28.49
N PHE A 28 -9.81 20.74 27.53
CA PHE A 28 -10.66 20.24 26.45
C PHE A 28 -11.59 19.08 26.84
N ILE A 29 -11.39 18.47 28.02
CA ILE A 29 -12.25 17.39 28.53
C ILE A 29 -13.54 17.94 29.18
N ILE A 30 -13.64 19.26 29.44
CA ILE A 30 -14.76 19.83 30.21
C ILE A 30 -15.82 20.53 29.35
N SER A 31 -15.61 20.79 28.05
CA SER A 31 -16.57 21.58 27.26
C SER A 31 -16.95 20.94 25.93
N ASN A 32 -17.82 19.93 25.96
CA ASN A 32 -18.87 19.77 24.95
C ASN A 32 -19.93 18.73 25.39
N LYS A 33 -20.90 19.19 26.18
CA LYS A 33 -22.23 18.59 26.28
C LYS A 33 -23.26 19.65 25.90
N LYS A 34 -23.63 19.72 24.62
CA LYS A 34 -24.95 20.23 24.20
C LYS A 34 -25.45 19.37 23.03
N ASN A 35 -26.45 18.57 23.35
CA ASN A 35 -27.15 17.63 22.48
C ASN A 35 -27.97 18.36 21.41
N ILE A 36 -27.87 17.94 20.15
CA ILE A 36 -28.88 18.21 19.11
C ILE A 36 -29.52 16.87 18.78
N TYR A 37 -30.80 16.73 19.11
CA TYR A 37 -31.62 15.55 18.82
C TYR A 37 -32.19 15.65 17.41
N THR A 38 -31.86 14.70 16.54
CA THR A 38 -32.69 14.33 15.40
C THR A 38 -33.83 13.44 15.91
N GLY A 39 -35.07 13.83 15.60
CA GLY A 39 -36.27 13.17 16.11
C GLY A 39 -36.47 11.78 15.50
N TYR A 40 -36.15 10.75 16.27
CA TYR A 40 -36.71 9.41 16.11
C TYR A 40 -37.99 9.34 16.95
N ALA A 41 -39.08 8.84 16.39
CA ALA A 41 -40.40 8.83 17.02
C ALA A 41 -40.50 7.72 18.09
N ILE A 42 -39.84 7.91 19.24
CA ILE A 42 -40.14 7.13 20.44
C ILE A 42 -41.47 7.64 20.99
N VAL A 43 -42.57 6.96 20.65
CA VAL A 43 -43.89 7.28 21.17
C VAL A 43 -44.03 6.65 22.57
N ASN A 44 -44.13 7.48 23.61
CA ASN A 44 -44.37 7.06 25.00
C ASN A 44 -43.34 6.10 25.64
N GLY A 45 -42.09 6.06 25.16
CA GLY A 45 -41.03 5.25 25.76
C GLY A 45 -41.01 3.78 25.36
N THR A 46 -41.86 3.39 24.42
CA THR A 46 -41.82 2.09 23.72
C THR A 46 -41.16 2.25 22.36
N CYS A 47 -40.30 1.30 22.01
CA CYS A 47 -39.73 1.23 20.67
C CYS A 47 -40.66 0.52 19.69
N THR A 48 -40.52 0.81 18.40
CA THR A 48 -41.10 -0.02 17.34
C THR A 48 -40.16 -1.18 16.99
N ASP A 49 -40.65 -2.15 16.22
CA ASP A 49 -39.83 -3.29 15.75
C ASP A 49 -38.61 -2.84 14.94
N ASP A 50 -38.73 -1.73 14.20
CA ASP A 50 -37.65 -1.18 13.37
C ASP A 50 -36.61 -0.40 14.20
N ASP A 51 -36.88 -0.15 15.47
CA ASP A 51 -36.03 0.69 16.33
C ASP A 51 -35.01 -0.12 17.16
N VAL A 52 -35.05 -1.46 17.14
CA VAL A 52 -34.16 -2.30 17.95
C VAL A 52 -32.69 -2.02 17.62
N GLY A 53 -31.90 -1.71 18.65
CA GLY A 53 -30.47 -1.37 18.52
C GLY A 53 -30.19 0.10 18.19
N ILE A 54 -31.21 0.93 17.91
CA ILE A 54 -31.04 2.38 17.76
C ILE A 54 -30.55 2.99 19.08
N ARG A 55 -29.55 3.85 18.98
CA ARG A 55 -28.90 4.53 20.10
C ARG A 55 -29.28 6.01 20.10
N PHE A 56 -29.57 6.54 21.27
CA PHE A 56 -29.92 7.94 21.45
C PHE A 56 -29.52 8.39 22.85
N VAL A 57 -29.59 9.69 23.11
CA VAL A 57 -29.42 10.22 24.47
C VAL A 57 -30.82 10.39 25.04
N ARG A 58 -31.08 10.04 26.30
CA ARG A 58 -32.32 10.39 27.02
C ARG A 58 -31.91 10.94 28.37
N ASN A 59 -32.41 12.12 28.73
CA ASN A 59 -32.02 12.80 29.99
C ASN A 59 -30.50 12.94 30.18
N ASN A 60 -29.75 13.19 29.09
CA ASN A 60 -28.29 13.34 29.09
C ASN A 60 -27.50 12.04 29.40
N GLU A 61 -28.18 10.89 29.37
CA GLU A 61 -27.58 9.56 29.46
C GLU A 61 -27.75 8.82 28.12
N PRO A 62 -26.71 8.16 27.60
CA PRO A 62 -26.82 7.35 26.39
C PRO A 62 -27.68 6.12 26.69
N SER A 63 -28.73 5.98 25.89
CA SER A 63 -29.71 4.91 25.93
C SER A 63 -29.74 4.21 24.57
N TYR A 64 -30.36 3.05 24.54
CA TYR A 64 -30.60 2.32 23.32
C TYR A 64 -31.95 1.62 23.41
N CYS A 65 -32.51 1.26 22.26
CA CYS A 65 -33.65 0.38 22.21
C CYS A 65 -33.19 -1.08 22.31
N ASP A 66 -33.64 -1.80 23.33
CA ASP A 66 -33.29 -3.20 23.50
C ASP A 66 -34.21 -4.14 22.71
N ILE A 67 -33.82 -5.41 22.64
CA ILE A 67 -34.53 -6.46 21.89
C ILE A 67 -35.96 -6.67 22.43
N ASP A 68 -36.21 -6.35 23.71
CA ASP A 68 -37.54 -6.38 24.32
C ASP A 68 -38.39 -5.13 24.03
N LYS A 69 -37.94 -4.26 23.11
CA LYS A 69 -38.58 -3.00 22.70
C LYS A 69 -38.69 -1.96 23.82
N THR A 70 -37.93 -2.14 24.90
CA THR A 70 -37.82 -1.16 25.97
C THR A 70 -36.56 -0.32 25.82
N VAL A 71 -36.64 0.93 26.27
CA VAL A 71 -35.48 1.82 26.30
C VAL A 71 -34.62 1.49 27.52
N LYS A 72 -33.37 1.08 27.29
CA LYS A 72 -32.39 0.77 28.35
C LYS A 72 -31.18 1.69 28.28
N LEU A 73 -30.50 1.86 29.41
CA LEU A 73 -29.26 2.64 29.49
C LEU A 73 -28.08 1.85 28.94
N GLN A 74 -27.19 2.53 28.21
CA GLN A 74 -25.93 1.94 27.80
C GLN A 74 -24.95 1.86 28.97
N LYS A 75 -24.28 0.72 29.08
CA LYS A 75 -23.32 0.35 30.10
C LYS A 75 -21.90 0.80 29.71
N ASN A 76 -21.12 1.11 30.73
CA ASN A 76 -19.70 1.46 30.60
C ASN A 76 -18.84 0.21 30.37
N SER A 77 -17.58 0.42 29.97
CA SER A 77 -16.62 -0.69 29.79
C SER A 77 -16.46 -1.49 31.09
N GLY A 78 -16.29 -2.82 30.97
CA GLY A 78 -16.11 -3.76 32.07
C GLY A 78 -17.40 -4.26 32.72
N VAL A 79 -18.54 -3.64 32.43
CA VAL A 79 -19.85 -4.07 32.94
C VAL A 79 -20.38 -5.23 32.09
N ASN A 80 -21.11 -6.14 32.74
CA ASN A 80 -21.68 -7.30 32.05
C ASN A 80 -22.74 -6.87 31.02
N CYS A 81 -22.72 -7.50 29.84
CA CYS A 81 -23.63 -7.26 28.73
C CYS A 81 -24.05 -8.59 28.09
N VAL A 82 -25.18 -8.56 27.40
CA VAL A 82 -25.72 -9.68 26.61
C VAL A 82 -25.56 -9.41 25.12
N ASN A 83 -25.71 -8.16 24.70
CA ASN A 83 -25.54 -7.75 23.30
C ASN A 83 -24.67 -6.48 23.15
N ASN A 84 -24.29 -6.17 21.91
CA ASN A 84 -23.41 -5.03 21.59
C ASN A 84 -24.06 -3.67 21.86
N PHE A 85 -25.39 -3.58 21.81
CA PHE A 85 -26.13 -2.33 21.98
C PHE A 85 -26.12 -1.83 23.42
N GLU A 86 -26.07 -2.77 24.37
CA GLU A 86 -25.86 -2.49 25.79
C GLU A 86 -24.57 -1.73 26.06
N CYS A 87 -23.55 -1.86 25.22
CA CYS A 87 -22.26 -1.26 25.45
C CYS A 87 -22.14 0.11 24.79
N ARG A 88 -21.71 1.12 25.56
CA ARG A 88 -21.30 2.42 24.99
C ARG A 88 -20.28 2.28 23.88
N SER A 89 -19.37 1.31 24.02
CA SER A 89 -18.33 1.00 23.04
C SER A 89 -18.79 0.21 21.82
N ASN A 90 -20.05 -0.21 21.77
CA ASN A 90 -20.61 -1.06 20.71
C ASN A 90 -19.98 -2.46 20.59
N LYS A 91 -19.32 -2.94 21.64
CA LYS A 91 -18.74 -4.28 21.67
C LYS A 91 -18.95 -4.93 23.02
N CYS A 92 -19.75 -5.99 23.01
CA CYS A 92 -19.89 -6.96 24.08
C CYS A 92 -19.10 -8.21 23.67
N SER A 93 -18.08 -8.56 24.43
CA SER A 93 -17.32 -9.80 24.26
C SER A 93 -17.24 -10.49 25.61
N ASP A 94 -17.28 -11.81 25.67
CA ASP A 94 -17.18 -12.56 26.94
C ASP A 94 -18.15 -12.06 28.03
N GLY A 95 -19.33 -11.60 27.59
CA GLY A 95 -20.35 -11.01 28.44
C GLY A 95 -19.97 -9.69 29.10
N LYS A 96 -18.96 -8.95 28.62
CA LYS A 96 -18.54 -7.63 29.13
C LYS A 96 -18.32 -6.59 28.03
N CYS A 97 -18.55 -5.31 28.37
CA CYS A 97 -18.35 -4.20 27.44
C CYS A 97 -16.87 -3.80 27.29
N TYR A 98 -16.37 -3.68 26.05
CA TYR A 98 -14.95 -3.36 25.77
C TYR A 98 -14.77 -2.07 24.97
N LEU A 99 -13.89 -1.18 25.42
CA LEU A 99 -13.54 0.06 24.71
C LEU A 99 -12.43 -0.17 23.67
N LEU A 100 -12.77 -0.24 22.38
CA LEU A 100 -11.82 -0.47 21.27
C LEU A 100 -10.63 0.51 21.23
N VAL A 101 -10.81 1.73 21.74
CA VAL A 101 -9.79 2.78 21.71
C VAL A 101 -8.54 2.41 22.54
N GLU A 102 -8.69 1.60 23.59
CA GLU A 102 -7.54 1.22 24.44
C GLU A 102 -6.68 0.11 23.81
N GLU A 103 -7.29 -0.83 23.09
CA GLU A 103 -6.55 -1.88 22.37
C GLU A 103 -5.77 -1.30 21.19
N VAL A 104 -6.37 -0.36 20.44
CA VAL A 104 -5.71 0.28 19.29
C VAL A 104 -4.50 1.11 19.74
N LYS A 105 -4.55 1.79 20.89
CA LYS A 105 -3.41 2.52 21.44
C LYS A 105 -2.24 1.60 21.80
N LYS A 106 -2.54 0.41 22.34
CA LYS A 106 -1.52 -0.57 22.72
C LYS A 106 -0.80 -1.12 21.48
N VAL A 107 -1.55 -1.48 20.44
CA VAL A 107 -0.96 -1.99 19.18
C VAL A 107 -0.10 -0.94 18.50
N ARG A 108 -0.53 0.32 18.46
CA ARG A 108 0.26 1.42 17.86
C ARG A 108 1.60 1.63 18.57
N SER A 109 1.61 1.60 19.90
CA SER A 109 2.84 1.71 20.69
C SER A 109 3.82 0.55 20.42
N ASP A 110 3.31 -0.67 20.22
CA ASP A 110 4.14 -1.84 19.95
C ASP A 110 4.79 -1.77 18.55
N VAL A 111 4.09 -1.21 17.56
CA VAL A 111 4.61 -1.02 16.18
C VAL A 111 5.70 0.05 16.15
N GLU A 112 5.47 1.21 16.78
CA GLU A 112 6.45 2.31 16.84
C GLU A 112 7.74 1.87 17.57
N SER A 113 7.64 0.99 18.58
CA SER A 113 8.81 0.41 19.24
C SER A 113 9.61 -0.54 18.33
N LEU A 114 8.93 -1.29 17.44
CA LEU A 114 9.59 -2.27 16.56
C LEU A 114 10.39 -1.59 15.44
N GLU A 115 9.87 -0.50 14.89
CA GLU A 115 10.54 0.28 13.86
C GLU A 115 11.86 0.90 14.36
N GLY A 116 11.89 1.35 15.61
CA GLY A 116 13.10 1.87 16.25
C GLY A 116 14.20 0.81 16.40
N GLU A 117 13.85 -0.43 16.76
CA GLU A 117 14.81 -1.53 16.86
C GLU A 117 15.41 -1.93 15.51
N ILE A 118 14.60 -1.91 14.44
CA ILE A 118 15.06 -2.24 13.07
C ILE A 118 16.07 -1.21 12.56
N GLN A 119 15.85 0.09 12.81
CA GLN A 119 16.79 1.13 12.39
C GLN A 119 18.12 1.04 13.13
N LYS A 120 18.08 0.66 14.41
CA LYS A 120 19.29 0.41 15.21
C LYS A 120 20.14 -0.71 14.61
N VAL A 121 19.53 -1.83 14.24
CA VAL A 121 20.23 -2.97 13.60
C VAL A 121 20.83 -2.58 12.24
N LYS A 122 20.12 -1.79 11.42
CA LYS A 122 20.66 -1.32 10.12
C LYS A 122 21.90 -0.44 10.31
N SER A 123 21.93 0.42 11.32
CA SER A 123 23.08 1.27 11.62
C SER A 123 24.30 0.46 12.09
N GLU A 124 24.08 -0.57 12.90
CA GLU A 124 25.15 -1.45 13.40
C GLU A 124 25.77 -2.30 12.26
N VAL A 125 24.95 -2.81 11.33
CA VAL A 125 25.44 -3.57 10.17
C VAL A 125 26.28 -2.69 9.22
N SER A 126 25.96 -1.41 9.09
CA SER A 126 26.75 -0.46 8.28
C SER A 126 28.16 -0.24 8.84
N ILE A 127 28.30 -0.22 10.18
CA ILE A 127 29.58 -0.07 10.86
C ILE A 127 30.44 -1.33 10.67
N PHE A 128 29.85 -2.52 10.78
CA PHE A 128 30.56 -3.78 10.51
C PHE A 128 31.07 -3.89 9.08
N LYS A 129 30.32 -3.37 8.09
CA LYS A 129 30.76 -3.36 6.69
C LYS A 129 31.99 -2.46 6.47
N LYS A 130 32.08 -1.32 7.16
CA LYS A 130 33.25 -0.43 7.12
C LYS A 130 34.46 -0.99 7.87
N LEU A 131 34.22 -1.66 9.01
CA LEU A 131 35.28 -2.31 9.79
C LEU A 131 35.90 -3.49 9.02
N ALA A 132 35.09 -4.26 8.29
CA ALA A 132 35.55 -5.37 7.46
C ALA A 132 36.46 -4.92 6.30
N CYS A 133 36.20 -3.75 5.70
CA CYS A 133 37.09 -3.17 4.68
C CYS A 133 38.43 -2.71 5.27
N GLY A 134 38.44 -2.06 6.45
CA GLY A 134 39.68 -1.59 7.08
C GLY A 134 40.59 -2.70 7.62
N ILE A 135 40.01 -3.85 8.01
CA ILE A 135 40.78 -5.02 8.48
C ILE A 135 41.45 -5.75 7.29
N LYS A 136 40.92 -5.64 6.07
CA LYS A 136 41.52 -6.21 4.84
C LYS A 136 42.88 -5.58 4.54
N ASP A 137 42.95 -4.24 4.59
CA ASP A 137 44.19 -3.49 4.34
C ASP A 137 45.28 -3.78 5.36
N LEU A 138 44.89 -4.12 6.60
CA LEU A 138 45.82 -4.44 7.68
C LEU A 138 46.37 -5.88 7.62
N LEU A 139 45.64 -6.80 6.96
CA LEU A 139 45.95 -8.24 6.97
C LEU A 139 46.42 -8.83 5.63
N LYS A 140 46.38 -8.07 4.51
CA LYS A 140 46.84 -8.52 3.18
C LYS A 140 46.33 -9.92 2.79
N ILE A 141 45.04 -10.19 2.99
CA ILE A 141 44.43 -11.50 2.66
C ILE A 141 43.88 -11.44 1.24
N GLU A 142 44.38 -12.30 0.35
CA GLU A 142 43.88 -12.48 -1.03
C GLU A 142 42.66 -13.40 -1.08
N GLY A 143 41.69 -13.11 -1.97
CA GLY A 143 40.57 -14.02 -2.28
C GLY A 143 39.13 -13.47 -2.20
N TYR A 144 38.89 -12.16 -2.08
CA TYR A 144 37.55 -11.58 -2.20
C TYR A 144 37.50 -10.54 -3.32
N ASN A 145 36.94 -10.94 -4.47
CA ASN A 145 36.95 -10.18 -5.73
C ASN A 145 35.74 -9.23 -5.83
N GLU A 146 35.86 -8.06 -5.24
CA GLU A 146 35.62 -6.80 -5.96
C GLU A 146 36.96 -6.04 -5.83
N CYS A 147 37.49 -5.53 -6.94
CA CYS A 147 38.91 -5.16 -7.21
C CYS A 147 39.73 -6.31 -7.83
N ILE A 148 40.11 -6.14 -9.10
CA ILE A 148 40.82 -7.09 -9.97
C ILE A 148 42.26 -6.60 -10.18
N GLU A 149 43.25 -7.50 -10.17
CA GLU A 149 44.32 -7.63 -11.18
C GLU A 149 45.16 -8.93 -10.99
N VAL A 150 45.84 -9.35 -12.07
CA VAL A 150 46.28 -10.72 -12.45
C VAL A 150 47.67 -11.11 -11.87
N PRO A 151 47.95 -12.39 -11.54
CA PRO A 151 49.28 -12.83 -11.05
C PRO A 151 50.20 -13.44 -12.15
N PRO A 152 51.54 -13.45 -11.95
CA PRO A 152 52.51 -14.05 -12.85
C PRO A 152 52.84 -15.54 -12.55
N ALA A 153 53.57 -16.17 -13.47
CA ALA A 153 53.75 -17.62 -13.66
C ALA A 153 54.42 -18.42 -12.51
N SER A 154 53.99 -19.68 -12.36
CA SER A 154 54.42 -20.67 -11.36
C SER A 154 55.81 -21.27 -11.63
N VAL A 155 56.56 -21.61 -10.57
CA VAL A 155 57.90 -22.21 -10.61
C VAL A 155 58.00 -23.40 -9.66
N CYS A 156 58.18 -24.60 -10.24
CA CYS A 156 58.27 -25.87 -9.54
C CYS A 156 59.64 -26.09 -8.85
N GLY A 157 59.65 -26.54 -7.59
CA GLY A 157 60.81 -27.01 -6.82
C GLY A 157 61.07 -26.32 -5.47
N ASN A 158 60.08 -25.62 -4.90
CA ASN A 158 60.22 -24.85 -3.66
C ASN A 158 59.58 -25.54 -2.42
N ALA A 159 59.12 -26.78 -2.56
CA ALA A 159 58.41 -27.58 -1.56
C ALA A 159 57.11 -26.94 -1.03
N GLN A 160 56.45 -26.10 -1.85
CA GLN A 160 55.14 -25.51 -1.58
C GLN A 160 54.25 -25.67 -2.82
N CYS A 161 53.10 -26.34 -2.69
CA CYS A 161 52.16 -26.47 -3.81
C CYS A 161 51.38 -25.17 -4.04
N GLU A 162 51.78 -24.37 -5.03
CA GLU A 162 51.23 -23.04 -5.29
C GLU A 162 50.05 -23.03 -6.28
N THR A 163 49.33 -21.91 -6.36
CA THR A 163 48.15 -21.77 -7.23
C THR A 163 48.59 -21.81 -8.71
N GLY A 164 48.34 -22.94 -9.38
CA GLY A 164 48.78 -23.20 -10.76
C GLY A 164 49.67 -24.43 -10.89
N GLU A 165 50.11 -25.00 -9.78
CA GLU A 165 50.83 -26.27 -9.72
C GLU A 165 49.87 -27.41 -9.38
N SER A 166 50.11 -28.57 -9.98
CA SER A 166 49.38 -29.80 -9.68
C SER A 166 50.38 -30.90 -9.33
N CYS A 167 49.91 -31.94 -8.65
CA CYS A 167 50.71 -33.15 -8.44
C CYS A 167 51.18 -33.81 -9.77
N SER A 168 50.61 -33.42 -10.92
CA SER A 168 51.04 -33.82 -12.26
C SER A 168 52.06 -32.88 -12.93
N SER A 169 52.12 -31.58 -12.59
CA SER A 169 53.10 -30.63 -13.15
C SER A 169 54.29 -30.37 -12.22
N CYS A 170 54.10 -30.53 -10.91
CA CYS A 170 55.15 -30.37 -9.90
C CYS A 170 54.99 -31.37 -8.72
N PRO A 171 55.24 -32.67 -8.95
CA PRO A 171 55.05 -33.70 -7.92
C PRO A 171 55.97 -33.55 -6.70
N GLY A 172 57.11 -32.87 -6.84
CA GLY A 172 58.04 -32.63 -5.73
C GLY A 172 57.47 -31.72 -4.64
N ASP A 173 56.59 -30.79 -5.00
CA ASP A 173 56.05 -29.78 -4.08
C ASP A 173 54.59 -30.06 -3.69
N CYS A 174 53.82 -30.68 -4.59
CA CYS A 174 52.41 -31.02 -4.40
C CYS A 174 52.15 -32.46 -3.91
N GLY A 175 53.20 -33.27 -3.76
CA GLY A 175 53.10 -34.68 -3.36
C GLY A 175 52.62 -35.59 -4.49
N GLU A 176 52.68 -36.91 -4.26
CA GLU A 176 52.14 -37.90 -5.18
C GLU A 176 50.60 -37.77 -5.26
N CYS A 177 50.03 -37.77 -6.47
CA CYS A 177 48.58 -37.77 -6.63
C CYS A 177 48.00 -39.04 -5.99
N GLY A 178 47.35 -38.88 -4.84
CA GLY A 178 46.67 -39.96 -4.13
C GLY A 178 45.58 -40.61 -4.99
N THR A 179 45.40 -41.91 -4.75
CA THR A 179 44.48 -42.86 -5.41
C THR A 179 43.17 -42.27 -5.91
N GLU A 180 42.80 -42.65 -7.15
CA GLU A 180 41.55 -42.28 -7.83
C GLU A 180 40.35 -42.29 -6.88
N ASP A 181 39.73 -41.13 -6.70
CA ASP A 181 38.40 -41.03 -6.11
C ASP A 181 37.41 -41.64 -7.09
N LEU A 182 36.77 -42.73 -6.68
CA LEU A 182 35.80 -43.49 -7.47
C LEU A 182 34.36 -43.32 -6.94
N VAL A 183 34.14 -42.44 -5.95
CA VAL A 183 32.83 -42.29 -5.30
C VAL A 183 32.06 -41.15 -5.95
N PRO A 184 30.88 -41.40 -6.54
CA PRO A 184 30.06 -40.33 -7.11
C PRO A 184 29.46 -39.37 -6.08
N PRO A 185 29.23 -38.09 -6.47
CA PRO A 185 28.62 -37.10 -5.59
C PRO A 185 27.17 -37.44 -5.24
N VAL A 186 26.79 -37.26 -3.98
CA VAL A 186 25.42 -37.39 -3.48
C VAL A 186 24.66 -36.10 -3.73
N ILE A 187 23.51 -36.20 -4.42
CA ILE A 187 22.67 -35.06 -4.81
C ILE A 187 21.50 -34.90 -3.84
N THR A 188 21.32 -33.71 -3.27
CA THR A 188 20.13 -33.32 -2.50
C THR A 188 19.44 -32.14 -3.16
N SER A 189 18.15 -32.24 -3.46
CA SER A 189 17.37 -31.17 -4.11
C SER A 189 16.40 -30.50 -3.11
N SER A 190 16.15 -29.21 -3.28
CA SER A 190 15.10 -28.49 -2.53
C SER A 190 13.68 -28.81 -3.01
N ILE A 191 13.54 -29.54 -4.12
CA ILE A 191 12.26 -30.06 -4.63
C ILE A 191 12.21 -31.56 -4.36
N SER A 192 11.04 -32.06 -3.96
CA SER A 192 10.77 -33.50 -3.82
C SER A 192 9.91 -34.02 -4.99
N ALA A 193 9.92 -35.34 -5.21
CA ALA A 193 9.01 -35.98 -6.16
C ALA A 193 7.54 -35.73 -5.79
N ASN A 194 6.67 -35.64 -6.80
CA ASN A 194 5.22 -35.44 -6.67
C ASN A 194 4.80 -34.07 -6.11
N HIS A 195 5.64 -33.04 -6.30
CA HIS A 195 5.24 -31.67 -5.98
C HIS A 195 4.35 -31.12 -7.09
N GLU A 196 3.14 -30.71 -6.74
CA GLU A 196 2.22 -29.98 -7.63
C GLU A 196 2.54 -28.48 -7.56
N PHE A 197 2.86 -27.88 -8.69
CA PHE A 197 3.08 -26.44 -8.84
C PHE A 197 1.87 -25.81 -9.54
N SER A 198 1.41 -24.65 -9.08
CA SER A 198 0.50 -23.82 -9.86
C SER A 198 1.27 -22.98 -10.87
N ILE A 199 0.67 -22.67 -12.03
CA ILE A 199 1.25 -21.69 -12.98
C ILE A 199 1.57 -20.33 -12.33
N THR A 200 0.88 -19.97 -11.23
CA THR A 200 1.15 -18.75 -10.47
C THR A 200 2.43 -18.83 -9.61
N ASP A 201 3.00 -20.01 -9.41
CA ASP A 201 4.24 -20.21 -8.65
C ASP A 201 5.50 -19.89 -9.49
N PHE A 202 5.32 -19.59 -10.78
CA PHE A 202 6.39 -19.26 -11.71
C PHE A 202 6.55 -17.72 -11.86
N PRO A 203 7.79 -17.20 -12.01
CA PRO A 203 9.02 -17.96 -12.26
C PRO A 203 9.62 -18.57 -10.98
N PHE A 204 9.94 -19.87 -11.03
CA PHE A 204 10.37 -20.66 -9.88
C PHE A 204 11.88 -20.94 -9.91
N VAL A 205 12.51 -20.95 -8.73
CA VAL A 205 13.95 -21.23 -8.57
C VAL A 205 14.11 -22.36 -7.55
N PHE A 206 15.00 -23.31 -7.85
CA PHE A 206 15.33 -24.39 -6.92
C PHE A 206 16.83 -24.53 -6.67
N ASN A 207 17.16 -25.17 -5.55
CA ASN A 207 18.53 -25.37 -5.09
C ASN A 207 18.89 -26.84 -5.08
N VAL A 208 20.17 -27.12 -5.36
CA VAL A 208 20.78 -28.44 -5.30
C VAL A 208 22.04 -28.35 -4.45
N ASP A 209 22.16 -29.25 -3.47
CA ASP A 209 23.32 -29.38 -2.60
C ASP A 209 24.04 -30.71 -2.90
N LEU A 210 25.36 -30.67 -2.98
CA LEU A 210 26.26 -31.84 -3.07
C LEU A 210 26.99 -32.06 -1.72
N ASN A 211 27.26 -33.33 -1.38
CA ASN A 211 28.12 -33.69 -0.25
C ASN A 211 29.59 -33.28 -0.45
N GLU A 212 30.00 -33.04 -1.70
CA GLU A 212 31.35 -32.69 -2.09
C GLU A 212 31.41 -31.62 -3.20
N ARG A 213 32.62 -31.14 -3.55
CA ARG A 213 32.76 -30.09 -4.56
C ARG A 213 32.62 -30.70 -5.96
N GLY A 214 31.85 -30.03 -6.82
CA GLY A 214 31.64 -30.50 -8.18
C GLY A 214 30.99 -29.46 -9.08
N SER A 215 30.28 -29.95 -10.08
CA SER A 215 29.46 -29.20 -11.02
C SER A 215 28.07 -29.83 -11.11
N VAL A 216 27.05 -29.01 -11.32
CA VAL A 216 25.65 -29.46 -11.46
C VAL A 216 25.02 -28.82 -12.69
N ASN A 217 24.40 -29.65 -13.52
CA ASN A 217 23.54 -29.23 -14.61
C ASN A 217 22.16 -29.89 -14.44
N TYR A 218 21.11 -29.29 -14.99
CA TYR A 218 19.79 -29.93 -15.05
C TYR A 218 19.20 -29.90 -16.46
N SER A 219 18.27 -30.80 -16.74
CA SER A 219 17.45 -30.80 -17.94
C SER A 219 15.98 -31.02 -17.60
N LEU A 220 15.10 -30.60 -18.49
CA LEU A 220 13.65 -30.75 -18.38
C LEU A 220 13.18 -31.66 -19.51
N THR A 221 12.30 -32.61 -19.22
CA THR A 221 11.66 -33.38 -20.29
C THR A 221 10.88 -32.42 -21.20
N ASN A 222 11.02 -32.56 -22.52
CA ASN A 222 10.64 -31.60 -23.58
C ASN A 222 11.65 -30.48 -23.92
N GLY A 223 12.81 -30.41 -23.26
CA GLY A 223 13.93 -29.52 -23.62
C GLY A 223 15.24 -30.30 -23.83
N LYS A 224 16.05 -29.91 -24.82
CA LYS A 224 17.23 -30.67 -25.29
C LYS A 224 18.59 -30.14 -24.80
N THR A 225 18.65 -29.38 -23.72
CA THR A 225 19.90 -28.76 -23.24
C THR A 225 20.11 -28.97 -21.74
N ASN A 226 21.31 -29.41 -21.37
CA ASN A 226 21.78 -29.39 -19.99
C ASN A 226 22.06 -27.93 -19.60
N ILE A 227 21.25 -27.38 -18.71
CA ILE A 227 21.37 -26.01 -18.20
C ILE A 227 22.29 -26.04 -16.98
N SER A 228 23.41 -25.32 -17.04
CA SER A 228 24.32 -25.20 -15.90
C SER A 228 23.73 -24.37 -14.78
N MET A 229 23.90 -24.85 -13.55
CA MET A 229 23.47 -24.13 -12.35
C MET A 229 24.58 -23.22 -11.82
N SER A 230 24.19 -22.09 -11.23
CA SER A 230 25.13 -21.15 -10.62
C SER A 230 25.56 -21.62 -9.22
N THR A 231 26.82 -21.42 -8.84
CA THR A 231 27.34 -21.76 -7.50
C THR A 231 28.34 -20.73 -7.01
N ASN A 232 28.43 -20.54 -5.69
CA ASN A 232 29.45 -19.70 -5.04
C ASN A 232 30.53 -20.51 -4.32
N ASN A 233 30.35 -21.82 -4.16
CA ASN A 233 31.23 -22.67 -3.33
C ASN A 233 31.48 -24.06 -3.93
N GLY A 234 30.89 -24.38 -5.08
CA GLY A 234 31.00 -25.69 -5.74
C GLY A 234 30.23 -26.82 -5.03
N ARG A 235 29.43 -26.51 -4.01
CA ARG A 235 28.60 -27.48 -3.27
C ARG A 235 27.12 -27.13 -3.28
N LYS A 236 26.79 -25.85 -3.37
CA LYS A 236 25.41 -25.34 -3.41
C LYS A 236 25.16 -24.69 -4.75
N PHE A 237 24.12 -25.13 -5.43
CA PHE A 237 23.80 -24.75 -6.79
C PHE A 237 22.39 -24.20 -6.83
N THR A 238 22.19 -23.10 -7.55
CA THR A 238 20.88 -22.45 -7.72
C THR A 238 20.53 -22.37 -9.21
N SER A 239 19.32 -22.77 -9.56
CA SER A 239 18.81 -22.70 -10.94
C SER A 239 18.57 -21.26 -11.36
N LEU A 240 18.52 -21.02 -12.67
CA LEU A 240 17.91 -19.79 -13.18
C LEU A 240 16.38 -19.83 -12.94
N PRO A 241 15.70 -18.68 -12.90
CA PRO A 241 14.23 -18.63 -12.82
C PRO A 241 13.62 -19.39 -14.00
N LEU A 242 12.88 -20.45 -13.68
CA LEU A 242 12.21 -21.29 -14.64
C LEU A 242 10.79 -20.78 -14.88
N SER A 243 10.27 -20.94 -16.09
CA SER A 243 8.85 -20.72 -16.43
C SER A 243 8.35 -21.92 -17.22
N LEU A 244 7.34 -22.63 -16.69
CA LEU A 244 6.75 -23.81 -17.33
C LEU A 244 5.27 -23.59 -17.62
N ASN A 245 4.79 -24.16 -18.72
CA ASN A 245 3.36 -24.26 -18.99
C ASN A 245 2.74 -25.42 -18.18
N PRO A 246 1.41 -25.50 -18.04
CA PRO A 246 0.76 -26.64 -17.41
C PRO A 246 1.14 -27.96 -18.10
N GLY A 247 1.40 -29.00 -17.32
CA GLY A 247 1.82 -30.31 -17.80
C GLY A 247 2.73 -31.06 -16.82
N ALA A 248 2.97 -32.33 -17.13
CA ALA A 248 3.90 -33.17 -16.39
C ALA A 248 5.32 -33.03 -16.94
N TYR A 249 6.31 -32.85 -16.05
CA TYR A 249 7.72 -32.72 -16.41
C TYR A 249 8.59 -33.61 -15.52
N ASN A 250 9.69 -34.12 -16.05
CA ASN A 250 10.77 -34.67 -15.23
C ASN A 250 11.98 -33.72 -15.27
N ILE A 251 12.40 -33.29 -14.08
CA ILE A 251 13.66 -32.57 -13.88
C ILE A 251 14.76 -33.62 -13.68
N SER A 252 15.71 -33.70 -14.61
CA SER A 252 16.89 -34.55 -14.45
C SER A 252 18.05 -33.68 -13.98
N ILE A 253 18.63 -34.00 -12.82
CA ILE A 253 19.76 -33.27 -12.24
C ILE A 253 21.00 -34.16 -12.38
N PHE A 254 22.05 -33.63 -12.99
CA PHE A 254 23.32 -34.30 -13.23
C PHE A 254 24.41 -33.61 -12.42
N ALA A 255 25.15 -34.38 -11.63
CA ALA A 255 26.29 -33.89 -10.86
C ALA A 255 27.56 -34.63 -11.26
N GLN A 256 28.67 -33.91 -11.26
CA GLN A 256 30.00 -34.46 -11.47
C GLN A 256 30.96 -33.84 -10.45
N ASP A 257 31.70 -34.66 -9.69
CA ASP A 257 32.72 -34.17 -8.76
C ASP A 257 34.00 -33.71 -9.50
N ILE A 258 35.05 -33.34 -8.75
CA ILE A 258 36.33 -32.89 -9.30
C ILE A 258 37.14 -34.06 -9.91
N ALA A 259 36.96 -35.28 -9.40
CA ALA A 259 37.62 -36.49 -9.90
C ALA A 259 36.97 -37.04 -11.17
N GLY A 260 35.77 -36.56 -11.51
CA GLY A 260 35.01 -36.90 -12.69
C GLY A 260 33.93 -37.96 -12.48
N ASN A 261 33.69 -38.42 -11.24
CA ASN A 261 32.60 -39.34 -10.97
C ASN A 261 31.26 -38.63 -11.12
N LYS A 262 30.26 -39.34 -11.66
CA LYS A 262 28.98 -38.76 -12.06
C LYS A 262 27.84 -39.42 -11.30
N ASN A 263 26.87 -38.61 -10.91
CA ASN A 263 25.59 -39.08 -10.38
C ASN A 263 24.44 -38.30 -11.01
N SER A 264 23.24 -38.86 -11.00
CA SER A 264 22.04 -38.18 -11.46
C SER A 264 20.79 -38.62 -10.72
N ILE A 265 19.87 -37.68 -10.51
CA ILE A 265 18.53 -37.94 -9.96
C ILE A 265 17.46 -37.41 -10.91
N LEU A 266 16.27 -38.01 -10.85
CA LEU A 266 15.10 -37.62 -11.63
C LEU A 266 13.96 -37.26 -10.68
N ILE A 267 13.40 -36.06 -10.85
CA ILE A 267 12.30 -35.53 -10.02
C ILE A 267 11.09 -35.28 -10.92
N PRO A 268 10.02 -36.10 -10.83
CA PRO A 268 8.77 -35.81 -11.52
C PRO A 268 8.04 -34.67 -10.80
N ILE A 269 7.57 -33.70 -11.59
CA ILE A 269 6.74 -32.57 -11.14
C ILE A 269 5.52 -32.45 -12.05
N GLU A 270 4.44 -31.90 -11.49
CA GLU A 270 3.24 -31.57 -12.25
C GLU A 270 2.95 -30.08 -12.09
N VAL A 271 2.82 -29.38 -13.21
CA VAL A 271 2.38 -27.99 -13.24
C VAL A 271 0.90 -27.97 -13.58
N ILE A 272 0.07 -27.61 -12.62
CA ILE A 272 -1.36 -27.45 -12.78
C ILE A 272 -1.70 -25.99 -13.15
N ASP A 273 -2.68 -25.82 -14.03
CA ASP A 273 -3.27 -24.50 -14.25
C ASP A 273 -4.14 -24.19 -13.03
N GLY A 274 -3.79 -23.16 -12.26
CA GLY A 274 -4.57 -22.76 -11.09
C GLY A 274 -6.03 -22.54 -11.45
N GLN A 275 -6.96 -22.94 -10.57
CA GLN A 275 -8.39 -22.77 -10.80
C GLN A 275 -8.72 -21.29 -11.03
N ILE A 276 -9.43 -20.97 -12.11
CA ILE A 276 -9.93 -19.61 -12.32
C ILE A 276 -11.02 -19.34 -11.29
N ILE A 277 -10.83 -18.28 -10.52
CA ILE A 277 -11.85 -17.77 -9.60
C ILE A 277 -12.56 -16.62 -10.31
N ILE A 278 -13.89 -16.71 -10.41
CA ILE A 278 -14.73 -15.63 -10.91
C ILE A 278 -15.40 -14.99 -9.70
N SER A 279 -15.28 -13.67 -9.53
CA SER A 279 -15.91 -12.93 -8.45
C SER A 279 -16.89 -11.90 -9.00
N ILE A 280 -18.18 -12.11 -8.80
CA ILE A 280 -19.22 -11.13 -9.14
C ILE A 280 -19.43 -10.22 -7.93
N ILE A 281 -19.07 -8.95 -8.05
CA ILE A 281 -19.17 -7.94 -7.00
C ILE A 281 -20.56 -7.29 -7.06
N ASN A 282 -21.01 -6.95 -8.27
CA ASN A 282 -22.35 -6.44 -8.55
C ASN A 282 -22.90 -7.05 -9.86
N PRO A 283 -24.22 -7.32 -9.94
CA PRO A 283 -25.23 -7.11 -8.92
C PRO A 283 -25.17 -8.16 -7.81
N GLN A 284 -25.84 -7.87 -6.70
CA GLN A 284 -26.06 -8.81 -5.60
C GLN A 284 -27.40 -9.50 -5.80
N ASN A 285 -27.57 -10.68 -5.19
CA ASN A 285 -28.85 -11.39 -5.20
C ASN A 285 -29.88 -10.69 -4.30
N LYS A 286 -30.55 -9.67 -4.86
CA LYS A 286 -31.61 -8.91 -4.20
C LYS A 286 -32.57 -8.30 -5.22
N ASN A 287 -33.65 -7.72 -4.71
CA ASN A 287 -34.57 -6.91 -5.51
C ASN A 287 -34.08 -5.46 -5.64
N TYR A 288 -34.04 -4.96 -6.87
CA TYR A 288 -33.68 -3.58 -7.21
C TYR A 288 -34.94 -2.83 -7.67
N LYS A 289 -35.31 -1.76 -6.96
CA LYS A 289 -36.48 -0.96 -7.31
C LYS A 289 -36.08 0.35 -7.98
N ASN A 290 -36.60 0.61 -9.17
CA ASN A 290 -36.39 1.86 -9.94
C ASN A 290 -34.92 2.32 -10.03
N ALA A 291 -33.98 1.37 -10.07
CA ALA A 291 -32.56 1.62 -9.87
C ALA A 291 -31.73 1.32 -11.12
N TYR A 292 -30.60 2.02 -11.23
CA TYR A 292 -29.52 1.66 -12.14
C TYR A 292 -28.73 0.51 -11.53
N ILE A 293 -28.35 -0.48 -12.33
CA ILE A 293 -27.73 -1.71 -11.82
C ILE A 293 -26.26 -1.74 -12.27
N PRO A 294 -25.31 -1.54 -11.34
CA PRO A 294 -23.90 -1.72 -11.67
C PRO A 294 -23.62 -3.21 -11.92
N VAL A 295 -22.81 -3.47 -12.93
CA VAL A 295 -22.19 -4.77 -13.19
C VAL A 295 -20.69 -4.61 -12.97
N GLU A 296 -20.21 -5.28 -11.94
CA GLU A 296 -18.82 -5.26 -11.53
C GLU A 296 -18.39 -6.68 -11.20
N TYR A 297 -17.39 -7.17 -11.91
CA TYR A 297 -16.82 -8.49 -11.66
C TYR A 297 -15.32 -8.49 -11.93
N TYR A 298 -14.66 -9.47 -11.33
CA TYR A 298 -13.21 -9.63 -11.37
C TYR A 298 -12.85 -11.07 -11.69
N VAL A 299 -12.01 -11.26 -12.71
CA VAL A 299 -11.47 -12.56 -13.12
C VAL A 299 -9.95 -12.45 -13.25
N PRO A 300 -9.17 -12.72 -12.19
CA PRO A 300 -7.72 -12.62 -12.24
C PRO A 300 -7.13 -13.65 -13.21
N GLY A 301 -6.16 -13.22 -14.03
CA GLY A 301 -5.39 -14.11 -14.91
C GLY A 301 -6.14 -14.64 -16.14
N ALA A 302 -7.33 -14.11 -16.44
CA ALA A 302 -8.09 -14.45 -17.65
C ALA A 302 -8.03 -13.33 -18.70
N SER A 303 -8.04 -13.71 -19.98
CA SER A 303 -8.08 -12.80 -21.13
C SER A 303 -9.32 -12.97 -22.02
N ASN A 304 -10.05 -14.08 -21.88
CA ASN A 304 -11.21 -14.43 -22.71
C ASN A 304 -12.45 -14.67 -21.85
N CYS A 305 -13.11 -13.58 -21.46
CA CYS A 305 -14.33 -13.63 -20.66
C CYS A 305 -15.51 -13.15 -21.48
N GLN A 306 -16.71 -13.61 -21.13
CA GLN A 306 -17.97 -13.14 -21.66
C GLN A 306 -18.90 -12.90 -20.48
N PHE A 307 -19.66 -11.81 -20.51
CA PHE A 307 -20.76 -11.64 -19.57
C PHE A 307 -22.08 -11.60 -20.33
N LEU A 308 -23.04 -12.35 -19.80
CA LEU A 308 -24.34 -12.58 -20.39
C LEU A 308 -25.40 -12.10 -19.41
N LEU A 309 -26.42 -11.44 -19.93
CA LEU A 309 -27.64 -11.10 -19.18
C LEU A 309 -28.79 -11.86 -19.82
N ASN A 310 -29.43 -12.75 -19.06
CA ASN A 310 -30.51 -13.64 -19.54
C ASN A 310 -30.11 -14.38 -20.84
N ASN A 311 -28.94 -15.02 -20.83
CA ASN A 311 -28.34 -15.72 -21.98
C ASN A 311 -27.96 -14.84 -23.19
N VAL A 312 -28.07 -13.51 -23.09
CA VAL A 312 -27.65 -12.58 -24.15
C VAL A 312 -26.28 -12.01 -23.82
N VAL A 313 -25.29 -12.23 -24.68
CA VAL A 313 -23.94 -11.66 -24.52
C VAL A 313 -24.01 -10.13 -24.55
N LYS A 314 -23.47 -9.50 -23.51
CA LYS A 314 -23.43 -8.04 -23.36
C LYS A 314 -22.01 -7.48 -23.54
N GLY A 315 -20.97 -8.33 -23.45
CA GLY A 315 -19.60 -7.98 -23.81
C GLY A 315 -18.59 -9.03 -23.37
N ASN A 316 -17.31 -8.77 -23.68
CA ASN A 316 -16.24 -9.78 -23.66
C ASN A 316 -15.01 -9.39 -22.79
N SER A 317 -15.18 -8.57 -21.76
CA SER A 317 -14.06 -8.14 -20.89
C SER A 317 -13.88 -9.08 -19.70
N CYS A 318 -12.66 -9.28 -19.19
CA CYS A 318 -12.40 -10.04 -17.95
C CYS A 318 -12.39 -9.19 -16.68
N ASN A 319 -12.30 -7.87 -16.84
CA ASN A 319 -12.40 -6.91 -15.74
C ASN A 319 -13.33 -5.81 -16.23
N LEU A 320 -14.57 -5.86 -15.80
CA LEU A 320 -15.57 -4.91 -16.26
C LEU A 320 -16.20 -4.23 -15.06
N LYS A 321 -16.17 -2.91 -15.11
CA LYS A 321 -17.07 -2.05 -14.38
C LYS A 321 -17.91 -1.33 -15.42
N THR A 322 -19.14 -1.77 -15.55
CA THR A 322 -20.13 -1.14 -16.41
C THR A 322 -21.40 -1.00 -15.63
N GLU A 323 -22.29 -0.13 -16.07
CA GLU A 323 -23.56 0.04 -15.42
C GLU A 323 -24.63 -0.19 -16.49
N PHE A 324 -25.71 -0.87 -16.12
CA PHE A 324 -26.86 -1.03 -17.01
C PHE A 324 -28.09 -0.40 -16.41
N TYR A 325 -28.86 0.18 -17.31
CA TYR A 325 -30.26 0.41 -17.05
C TYR A 325 -31.10 -0.71 -17.63
N ILE A 326 -31.79 -1.43 -16.76
CA ILE A 326 -32.68 -2.52 -17.13
C ILE A 326 -34.07 -2.14 -16.64
N ARG A 327 -35.04 -2.12 -17.56
CA ARG A 327 -36.48 -2.02 -17.24
C ARG A 327 -37.11 -3.39 -17.32
N THR A 328 -38.14 -3.58 -16.50
CA THR A 328 -39.12 -4.61 -16.77
C THR A 328 -39.86 -4.32 -18.07
N SER A 329 -40.32 -5.36 -18.76
CA SER A 329 -41.10 -5.25 -20.00
C SER A 329 -42.39 -4.46 -19.83
N LYS A 330 -42.92 -4.40 -18.60
CA LYS A 330 -44.12 -3.65 -18.21
C LYS A 330 -43.86 -2.80 -16.98
N LEU A 331 -44.50 -1.65 -16.91
CA LEU A 331 -44.52 -0.83 -15.70
C LEU A 331 -45.34 -1.50 -14.59
N ASN A 332 -44.95 -1.29 -13.34
CA ASN A 332 -45.50 -1.94 -12.14
C ASN A 332 -45.37 -3.46 -12.16
N ASP A 333 -44.28 -3.95 -12.75
CA ASP A 333 -43.95 -5.37 -12.80
C ASP A 333 -42.62 -5.64 -12.09
N THR A 334 -42.40 -6.90 -11.74
CA THR A 334 -41.13 -7.40 -11.19
C THR A 334 -40.62 -8.54 -12.06
N GLU A 335 -39.43 -8.39 -12.62
CA GLU A 335 -38.80 -9.41 -13.46
C GLU A 335 -37.49 -9.90 -12.84
N SER A 336 -37.19 -11.19 -13.03
CA SER A 336 -35.94 -11.81 -12.62
C SER A 336 -34.93 -11.83 -13.75
N TYR A 337 -33.67 -11.58 -13.41
CA TYR A 337 -32.53 -11.53 -14.31
C TYR A 337 -31.43 -12.46 -13.80
N LEU A 338 -30.72 -13.09 -14.75
CA LEU A 338 -29.54 -13.90 -14.51
C LEU A 338 -28.34 -13.22 -15.18
N LEU A 339 -27.40 -12.72 -14.38
CA LEU A 339 -26.07 -12.36 -14.88
C LEU A 339 -25.18 -13.59 -14.80
N GLU A 340 -24.54 -13.94 -15.90
CA GLU A 340 -23.58 -15.04 -15.97
C GLU A 340 -22.27 -14.55 -16.56
N ILE A 341 -21.16 -14.90 -15.92
CA ILE A 341 -19.80 -14.66 -16.41
C ILE A 341 -19.23 -16.01 -16.84
N ARG A 342 -18.81 -16.10 -18.11
CA ARG A 342 -18.14 -17.27 -18.67
C ARG A 342 -16.71 -16.93 -19.02
N VAL A 343 -15.81 -17.86 -18.78
CA VAL A 343 -14.38 -17.72 -19.07
C VAL A 343 -13.91 -18.99 -19.74
N ASN A 344 -13.24 -18.87 -20.88
CA ASN A 344 -12.57 -20.01 -21.50
C ASN A 344 -11.06 -19.85 -21.39
N LYS A 345 -10.40 -20.79 -20.73
CA LYS A 345 -8.95 -20.86 -20.64
C LYS A 345 -8.51 -22.27 -20.99
N ASN A 346 -7.65 -22.41 -22.00
CA ASN A 346 -7.09 -23.69 -22.43
C ASN A 346 -8.16 -24.75 -22.78
N GLY A 347 -9.30 -24.32 -23.31
CA GLY A 347 -10.42 -25.21 -23.67
C GLY A 347 -11.33 -25.60 -22.50
N ILE A 348 -10.98 -25.21 -21.26
CA ILE A 348 -11.81 -25.40 -20.07
C ILE A 348 -12.68 -24.15 -19.88
N SER A 349 -13.98 -24.37 -19.72
CA SER A 349 -14.96 -23.32 -19.45
C SER A 349 -15.23 -23.21 -17.96
N TYR A 350 -15.01 -22.02 -17.41
CA TYR A 350 -15.39 -21.64 -16.06
C TYR A 350 -16.60 -20.72 -16.14
N GLN A 351 -17.51 -20.82 -15.18
CA GLN A 351 -18.66 -19.94 -15.12
C GLN A 351 -19.06 -19.64 -13.68
N GLU A 352 -19.60 -18.45 -13.47
CA GLU A 352 -20.26 -18.04 -12.23
C GLU A 352 -21.47 -17.20 -12.59
N ASN A 353 -22.52 -17.25 -11.78
CA ASN A 353 -23.73 -16.48 -12.03
C ASN A 353 -24.34 -15.88 -10.76
N VAL A 354 -25.14 -14.85 -10.95
CA VAL A 354 -25.96 -14.25 -9.90
C VAL A 354 -27.34 -13.95 -10.46
N SER A 355 -28.35 -14.39 -9.72
CA SER A 355 -29.75 -14.02 -9.98
C SER A 355 -30.10 -12.78 -9.19
N PHE A 356 -30.89 -11.88 -9.77
CA PHE A 356 -31.42 -10.69 -9.10
C PHE A 356 -32.79 -10.35 -9.71
N SER A 357 -33.59 -9.51 -9.04
CA SER A 357 -34.87 -9.05 -9.58
C SER A 357 -34.91 -7.54 -9.69
N ILE A 358 -35.74 -7.06 -10.59
CA ILE A 358 -35.97 -5.63 -10.82
C ILE A 358 -37.45 -5.36 -10.73
N GLU A 359 -37.82 -4.37 -9.93
CA GLU A 359 -39.16 -3.81 -9.85
C GLU A 359 -39.15 -2.41 -10.47
N SER A 360 -39.90 -2.21 -11.56
CA SER A 360 -40.07 -0.89 -12.16
C SER A 360 -41.46 -0.37 -11.87
N THR A 361 -41.62 0.50 -10.88
CA THR A 361 -42.93 1.08 -10.51
C THR A 361 -43.16 2.45 -11.13
N ARG A 362 -42.20 2.97 -11.89
CA ARG A 362 -42.23 4.36 -12.36
C ARG A 362 -41.47 4.54 -13.67
N GLU A 363 -41.82 5.57 -14.43
CA GLU A 363 -41.26 5.85 -15.75
C GLU A 363 -39.85 6.46 -15.68
N TYR A 364 -39.52 7.21 -14.63
CA TYR A 364 -38.23 7.88 -14.52
C TYR A 364 -37.22 7.11 -13.69
N VAL A 365 -35.96 7.21 -14.10
CA VAL A 365 -34.81 6.55 -13.44
C VAL A 365 -33.89 7.62 -12.94
N ILE A 366 -33.38 7.41 -11.74
CA ILE A 366 -32.43 8.34 -11.16
C ILE A 366 -31.13 7.57 -10.93
N LYS A 367 -30.07 8.05 -11.56
CA LYS A 367 -28.72 7.56 -11.33
C LYS A 367 -28.04 8.49 -10.32
N TYR A 368 -27.90 8.00 -9.10
CA TYR A 368 -27.39 8.76 -7.95
C TYR A 368 -26.63 7.85 -6.96
N GLU A 369 -26.01 6.78 -7.47
CA GLU A 369 -25.30 5.76 -6.71
C GLU A 369 -24.11 6.36 -5.92
N LYS A 370 -23.59 7.54 -6.31
CA LYS A 370 -22.60 8.28 -5.49
C LYS A 370 -23.15 8.68 -4.13
N TYR A 371 -24.47 8.86 -4.00
CA TYR A 371 -25.14 9.42 -2.82
C TYR A 371 -26.12 8.44 -2.16
N LYS A 372 -26.62 7.46 -2.92
CA LYS A 372 -27.57 6.45 -2.44
C LYS A 372 -27.08 5.77 -1.16
N ASN A 373 -27.95 5.71 -0.15
CA ASN A 373 -27.68 5.14 1.17
C ASN A 373 -26.46 5.76 1.88
N LYS A 374 -26.09 7.01 1.55
CA LYS A 374 -25.02 7.75 2.21
C LYS A 374 -25.54 9.02 2.87
N GLY A 375 -24.93 9.35 4.02
CA GLY A 375 -25.27 10.54 4.80
C GLY A 375 -26.77 10.69 5.01
N ASN A 376 -27.27 11.90 4.81
CA ASN A 376 -28.70 12.22 4.85
C ASN A 376 -29.33 12.35 3.45
N THR A 377 -28.84 11.61 2.45
CA THR A 377 -29.39 11.67 1.09
C THR A 377 -30.86 11.25 1.07
N THR A 378 -31.69 11.98 0.30
CA THR A 378 -33.09 11.63 0.09
C THR A 378 -33.19 10.25 -0.58
N PHE A 379 -34.02 9.34 -0.06
CA PHE A 379 -34.25 8.03 -0.67
C PHE A 379 -35.13 8.15 -1.92
N LEU A 380 -34.55 8.05 -3.11
CA LEU A 380 -35.24 8.32 -4.36
C LEU A 380 -35.84 7.07 -5.01
N GLU A 381 -35.52 5.84 -4.60
CA GLU A 381 -36.04 4.60 -5.22
C GLU A 381 -37.55 4.41 -4.99
N ASN A 382 -38.03 4.84 -3.83
CA ASN A 382 -39.39 4.58 -3.37
C ASN A 382 -40.39 5.67 -3.79
N LEU A 383 -39.90 6.77 -4.38
CA LEU A 383 -40.75 7.87 -4.84
C LEU A 383 -41.45 7.49 -6.15
N THR A 384 -42.73 7.81 -6.25
CA THR A 384 -43.51 7.79 -7.49
C THR A 384 -43.07 8.90 -8.45
N ASP A 385 -43.44 8.80 -9.73
CA ASP A 385 -43.16 9.87 -10.71
C ASP A 385 -43.77 11.22 -10.31
N ARG A 386 -44.89 11.21 -9.58
CA ARG A 386 -45.50 12.43 -9.04
C ARG A 386 -44.67 13.02 -7.91
N GLU A 387 -44.18 12.21 -6.99
CA GLU A 387 -43.33 12.69 -5.88
C GLU A 387 -41.98 13.20 -6.38
N LEU A 388 -41.46 12.63 -7.47
CA LEU A 388 -40.26 13.14 -8.15
C LEU A 388 -40.41 14.57 -8.69
N GLN A 389 -41.63 15.00 -8.99
CA GLN A 389 -41.87 16.39 -9.43
C GLN A 389 -41.81 17.41 -8.30
N TYR A 390 -41.89 16.95 -7.05
CA TYR A 390 -41.99 17.79 -5.85
C TYR A 390 -41.06 17.28 -4.75
N THR A 391 -39.82 16.96 -5.10
CA THR A 391 -38.88 16.33 -4.18
C THR A 391 -38.14 17.36 -3.33
N ASN A 392 -38.16 17.18 -2.00
CA ASN A 392 -37.25 17.87 -1.09
C ASN A 392 -35.86 17.19 -1.17
N LEU A 393 -35.04 17.63 -2.11
CA LEU A 393 -33.81 16.94 -2.49
C LEU A 393 -32.66 17.27 -1.53
N VAL A 394 -32.02 16.22 -1.03
CA VAL A 394 -30.76 16.27 -0.31
C VAL A 394 -29.80 15.29 -0.97
N LEU A 395 -28.60 15.75 -1.32
CA LEU A 395 -27.49 14.94 -1.81
C LEU A 395 -26.36 15.02 -0.79
N ASP A 396 -26.04 13.92 -0.12
CA ASP A 396 -25.04 13.85 0.94
C ASP A 396 -24.17 12.62 0.71
N ASN A 397 -22.87 12.83 0.48
CA ASN A 397 -21.97 11.69 0.28
C ASN A 397 -21.53 11.03 1.61
N GLY A 398 -21.96 11.59 2.75
CA GLY A 398 -21.68 11.10 4.10
C GLY A 398 -20.24 11.29 4.58
N GLN A 399 -19.36 11.89 3.77
CA GLN A 399 -17.92 11.95 4.04
C GLN A 399 -17.33 13.35 3.93
N THR A 400 -17.59 14.05 2.83
CA THR A 400 -16.92 15.34 2.53
C THR A 400 -17.87 16.50 2.36
N GLY A 401 -19.14 16.25 2.06
CA GLY A 401 -20.11 17.35 1.99
C GLY A 401 -21.54 16.93 1.72
N LYS A 402 -22.40 17.94 1.67
CA LYS A 402 -23.84 17.81 1.46
C LYS A 402 -24.41 19.02 0.74
N ILE A 403 -25.39 18.78 -0.11
CA ILE A 403 -26.25 19.76 -0.76
C ILE A 403 -27.67 19.56 -0.23
N GLN A 404 -28.29 20.60 0.31
CA GLN A 404 -29.69 20.61 0.72
C GLN A 404 -30.43 21.74 0.01
N PHE A 405 -31.31 21.39 -0.92
CA PHE A 405 -32.09 22.37 -1.67
C PHE A 405 -33.16 23.01 -0.78
N PHE A 406 -33.40 24.32 -0.92
CA PHE A 406 -34.46 24.99 -0.17
C PHE A 406 -35.84 24.80 -0.78
N ASN A 407 -35.90 24.73 -2.11
CA ASN A 407 -37.13 24.58 -2.85
C ASN A 407 -37.34 23.12 -3.26
N LEU A 408 -38.59 22.75 -3.47
CA LEU A 408 -38.94 21.47 -4.08
C LEU A 408 -38.39 21.42 -5.52
N ILE A 409 -37.74 20.31 -5.86
CA ILE A 409 -37.13 20.10 -7.16
C ILE A 409 -38.00 19.17 -8.00
N ASN A 410 -38.29 19.59 -9.23
CA ASN A 410 -38.91 18.73 -10.23
C ASN A 410 -37.82 17.92 -10.95
N LEU A 411 -37.55 16.72 -10.44
CA LEU A 411 -36.51 15.83 -10.99
C LEU A 411 -36.88 15.29 -12.38
N THR A 412 -38.16 15.09 -12.67
CA THR A 412 -38.59 14.52 -13.96
C THR A 412 -38.31 15.47 -15.12
N ALA A 413 -38.25 16.78 -14.88
CA ALA A 413 -37.86 17.78 -15.88
C ALA A 413 -36.37 17.70 -16.27
N GLY A 414 -35.53 16.97 -15.52
CA GLY A 414 -34.13 16.75 -15.82
C GLY A 414 -33.85 15.46 -16.60
N ALA A 415 -34.88 14.73 -17.01
CA ALA A 415 -34.74 13.47 -17.69
C ALA A 415 -34.29 13.65 -19.15
N ASN A 416 -33.43 12.75 -19.62
CA ASN A 416 -33.05 12.68 -21.03
C ASN A 416 -34.12 11.95 -21.89
N THR A 417 -33.83 11.74 -23.17
CA THR A 417 -34.72 11.04 -24.12
C THR A 417 -35.00 9.57 -23.76
N SER A 418 -34.29 9.01 -22.79
CA SER A 418 -34.49 7.65 -22.27
C SER A 418 -35.12 7.65 -20.86
N ASN A 419 -35.66 8.79 -20.42
CA ASN A 419 -36.25 8.98 -19.09
C ASN A 419 -35.25 8.71 -17.94
N ILE A 420 -33.96 8.97 -18.18
CA ILE A 420 -32.89 8.83 -17.19
C ILE A 420 -32.46 10.23 -16.71
N ILE A 421 -32.39 10.39 -15.40
CA ILE A 421 -31.91 11.58 -14.70
C ILE A 421 -30.56 11.20 -14.06
N ASP A 422 -29.46 11.67 -14.64
CA ASP A 422 -28.10 11.31 -14.20
C ASP A 422 -27.53 12.34 -13.23
N ILE A 423 -27.85 12.21 -11.95
CA ILE A 423 -27.32 13.08 -10.89
C ILE A 423 -25.82 12.83 -10.71
N ASP A 424 -25.38 11.58 -10.80
CA ASP A 424 -23.97 11.20 -10.61
C ASP A 424 -23.04 11.87 -11.63
N ALA A 425 -23.43 11.97 -12.90
CA ALA A 425 -22.60 12.58 -13.95
C ALA A 425 -22.46 14.11 -13.81
N TYR A 426 -23.46 14.76 -13.21
CA TYR A 426 -23.59 16.22 -13.21
C TYR A 426 -23.45 16.86 -11.83
N THR A 427 -23.12 16.07 -10.81
CA THR A 427 -22.82 16.58 -9.48
C THR A 427 -21.51 15.98 -8.96
N ASP A 428 -20.73 16.80 -8.27
CA ASP A 428 -19.51 16.38 -7.58
C ASP A 428 -19.49 16.96 -6.16
N ILE A 429 -19.44 16.07 -5.17
CA ILE A 429 -19.21 16.40 -3.78
C ILE A 429 -17.94 15.66 -3.38
N SER A 430 -16.85 16.41 -3.24
CA SER A 430 -15.53 15.90 -2.89
C SER A 430 -14.91 16.73 -1.76
N PHE A 431 -13.68 16.43 -1.35
CA PHE A 431 -13.06 17.16 -0.24
C PHE A 431 -12.88 18.63 -0.59
N ASN A 432 -13.44 19.52 0.23
CA ASN A 432 -13.40 20.97 0.05
C ASN A 432 -13.97 21.46 -1.30
N ARG A 433 -14.84 20.69 -1.96
CA ARG A 433 -15.39 21.06 -3.26
C ARG A 433 -16.81 20.53 -3.46
N ILE A 434 -17.71 21.42 -3.87
CA ILE A 434 -19.06 21.09 -4.34
C ILE A 434 -19.29 21.74 -5.70
N GLU A 435 -19.70 20.94 -6.68
CA GLU A 435 -20.04 21.40 -8.03
C GLU A 435 -21.32 20.75 -8.54
N VAL A 436 -22.13 21.54 -9.26
CA VAL A 436 -23.23 21.05 -10.08
C VAL A 436 -23.09 21.63 -11.49
N LYS A 437 -23.09 20.75 -12.50
CA LYS A 437 -22.99 21.09 -13.92
C LYS A 437 -24.35 21.53 -14.47
N THR A 438 -24.73 22.76 -14.13
CA THR A 438 -26.05 23.32 -14.41
C THR A 438 -26.39 23.44 -15.91
N GLU A 439 -25.40 23.49 -16.78
CA GLU A 439 -25.55 23.47 -18.23
C GLU A 439 -26.04 22.12 -18.77
N LYS A 440 -25.89 21.03 -17.99
CA LYS A 440 -26.39 19.69 -18.33
C LYS A 440 -27.61 19.30 -17.50
N LEU A 441 -27.69 19.75 -16.26
CA LEU A 441 -28.81 19.45 -15.36
C LEU A 441 -29.36 20.73 -14.72
N ALA A 442 -29.97 21.59 -15.55
CA ALA A 442 -30.42 22.93 -15.17
C ALA A 442 -31.46 22.93 -14.03
N ILE A 443 -32.21 21.84 -13.87
CA ILE A 443 -33.19 21.68 -12.78
C ILE A 443 -32.55 21.78 -11.39
N LEU A 444 -31.25 21.51 -11.26
CA LEU A 444 -30.52 21.63 -9.99
C LEU A 444 -29.90 23.01 -9.79
N ASN A 445 -30.07 23.96 -10.73
CA ASN A 445 -29.59 25.33 -10.55
C ASN A 445 -30.53 26.16 -9.67
N ASN A 446 -30.65 25.76 -8.40
CA ASN A 446 -31.55 26.34 -7.42
C ASN A 446 -30.78 26.78 -6.17
N SER A 447 -31.44 27.55 -5.31
CA SER A 447 -30.88 27.93 -4.02
C SER A 447 -30.78 26.72 -3.09
N ALA A 448 -29.68 26.66 -2.34
CA ALA A 448 -29.36 25.53 -1.49
C ALA A 448 -28.50 25.95 -0.29
N ARG A 449 -28.54 25.12 0.74
CA ARG A 449 -27.56 25.10 1.83
C ARG A 449 -26.51 24.05 1.54
N LEU A 450 -25.24 24.47 1.53
CA LEU A 450 -24.10 23.62 1.30
C LEU A 450 -23.36 23.34 2.60
N TYR A 451 -22.79 22.15 2.68
CA TYR A 451 -21.96 21.70 3.79
C TYR A 451 -20.64 21.17 3.25
N LEU A 452 -19.52 21.67 3.75
CA LEU A 452 -18.19 21.10 3.55
C LEU A 452 -17.70 20.54 4.88
N TYR A 453 -17.36 19.24 4.90
CA TYR A 453 -16.96 18.51 6.09
C TYR A 453 -15.44 18.40 6.20
N ASN A 454 -14.95 18.20 7.43
CA ASN A 454 -13.56 17.89 7.76
C ASN A 454 -12.54 18.94 7.27
N LEU A 455 -12.94 20.21 7.20
CA LEU A 455 -12.05 21.30 6.82
C LEU A 455 -11.06 21.59 7.95
N PRO A 456 -9.76 21.78 7.64
CA PRO A 456 -8.72 22.05 8.64
C PRO A 456 -8.54 23.55 8.94
N PHE A 457 -9.46 24.41 8.47
CA PHE A 457 -9.33 25.86 8.59
C PHE A 457 -9.66 26.36 9.99
N ILE A 458 -9.13 27.52 10.35
CA ILE A 458 -9.42 28.24 11.58
C ILE A 458 -10.55 29.25 11.32
N ASN A 459 -10.41 30.04 10.26
CA ASN A 459 -11.34 31.08 9.84
C ASN A 459 -11.57 31.00 8.31
N PRO A 460 -12.41 30.05 7.85
CA PRO A 460 -12.62 29.83 6.45
C PRO A 460 -13.42 30.97 5.79
N TYR A 461 -13.12 31.22 4.52
CA TYR A 461 -13.96 31.98 3.61
C TYR A 461 -14.26 31.15 2.36
N ILE A 462 -15.32 31.51 1.64
CA ILE A 462 -15.83 30.72 0.50
C ILE A 462 -15.22 31.24 -0.80
N LEU A 463 -14.88 30.31 -1.69
CA LEU A 463 -14.48 30.56 -3.07
C LEU A 463 -15.59 30.09 -4.03
N VAL A 464 -15.82 30.88 -5.08
CA VAL A 464 -16.63 30.51 -6.25
C VAL A 464 -15.74 30.53 -7.46
N ASN A 465 -15.55 29.37 -8.10
CA ASN A 465 -14.60 29.19 -9.20
C ASN A 465 -13.18 29.72 -8.87
N GLY A 466 -12.73 29.46 -7.64
CA GLY A 466 -11.41 29.91 -7.15
C GLY A 466 -11.34 31.38 -6.74
N ILE A 467 -12.43 32.16 -6.81
CA ILE A 467 -12.46 33.59 -6.47
C ILE A 467 -13.23 33.79 -5.14
N PRO A 468 -12.76 34.63 -4.20
CA PRO A 468 -13.50 34.95 -2.98
C PRO A 468 -14.95 35.35 -3.27
N CYS A 469 -15.89 34.64 -2.65
CA CYS A 469 -17.31 34.89 -2.83
C CYS A 469 -17.77 36.07 -1.98
N THR A 470 -18.28 37.12 -2.62
CA THR A 470 -18.84 38.30 -1.92
C THR A 470 -20.30 38.11 -1.51
N ASP A 471 -21.03 37.25 -2.24
CA ASP A 471 -22.49 37.09 -2.09
C ASP A 471 -22.85 35.80 -1.35
N CYS A 472 -21.86 35.06 -0.84
CA CYS A 472 -22.07 33.85 -0.08
C CYS A 472 -22.20 34.18 1.40
N TYR A 473 -23.19 33.56 2.05
CA TYR A 473 -23.45 33.76 3.48
C TYR A 473 -23.04 32.51 4.26
N ILE A 474 -21.98 32.62 5.06
CA ILE A 474 -21.60 31.58 6.04
C ILE A 474 -22.62 31.59 7.17
N GLU A 475 -23.37 30.50 7.32
CA GLU A 475 -24.27 30.31 8.45
C GLU A 475 -23.49 29.91 9.71
N SER A 476 -22.53 28.99 9.55
CA SER A 476 -21.69 28.55 10.67
C SER A 476 -20.41 27.86 10.18
N TYR A 477 -19.39 27.88 11.04
CA TYR A 477 -18.23 27.01 10.92
C TYR A 477 -17.88 26.46 12.31
N ASN A 478 -18.06 25.16 12.51
CA ASN A 478 -17.78 24.51 13.78
C ASN A 478 -17.26 23.09 13.57
N SER A 479 -16.23 22.71 14.32
CA SER A 479 -15.64 21.36 14.27
C SER A 479 -15.28 20.89 12.85
N GLY A 480 -14.75 21.79 12.01
CA GLY A 480 -14.39 21.49 10.62
C GLY A 480 -15.58 21.35 9.66
N ILE A 481 -16.80 21.69 10.08
CA ILE A 481 -17.99 21.69 9.23
C ILE A 481 -18.35 23.14 8.89
N LEU A 482 -18.21 23.51 7.62
CA LEU A 482 -18.62 24.81 7.08
C LEU A 482 -20.00 24.69 6.45
N VAL A 483 -20.93 25.53 6.92
CA VAL A 483 -22.31 25.60 6.43
C VAL A 483 -22.58 26.98 5.87
N PHE A 484 -23.06 27.04 4.63
CA PHE A 484 -23.32 28.30 3.95
C PHE A 484 -24.42 28.18 2.90
N ASN A 485 -25.02 29.32 2.53
CA ASN A 485 -26.11 29.36 1.57
C ASN A 485 -25.65 29.90 0.22
N VAL A 486 -26.24 29.36 -0.83
CA VAL A 486 -26.04 29.77 -2.21
C VAL A 486 -27.37 29.97 -2.90
N THR A 487 -27.43 30.89 -3.86
CA THR A 487 -28.65 31.18 -4.64
C THR A 487 -28.71 30.40 -5.95
N LYS A 488 -27.56 29.97 -6.46
CA LYS A 488 -27.36 29.23 -7.72
C LYS A 488 -26.15 28.31 -7.57
N PHE A 489 -25.93 27.43 -8.54
CA PHE A 489 -24.79 26.52 -8.53
C PHE A 489 -23.64 26.95 -9.44
N SER A 490 -22.43 26.69 -8.95
CA SER A 490 -21.14 26.84 -9.63
C SER A 490 -20.15 25.89 -8.92
N VAL A 491 -18.84 26.14 -9.02
CA VAL A 491 -17.85 25.43 -8.20
C VAL A 491 -17.63 26.18 -6.89
N TYR A 492 -17.98 25.55 -5.77
CA TYR A 492 -17.80 26.08 -4.42
C TYR A 492 -16.69 25.36 -3.68
N GLU A 493 -15.79 26.14 -3.09
CA GLU A 493 -14.67 25.65 -2.27
C GLU A 493 -14.49 26.58 -1.05
N ALA A 494 -13.61 26.21 -0.11
CA ALA A 494 -13.23 27.08 1.01
C ALA A 494 -11.71 27.23 1.13
N ALA A 495 -11.27 28.35 1.71
CA ALA A 495 -9.87 28.64 2.00
C ALA A 495 -9.72 29.38 3.33
N GLU A 496 -8.51 29.40 3.89
CA GLU A 496 -8.19 30.11 5.13
C GLU A 496 -8.11 31.61 4.90
N THR A 497 -8.81 32.41 5.72
CA THR A 497 -8.70 33.87 5.63
C THR A 497 -7.26 34.29 5.91
N PRO A 498 -6.59 35.04 5.01
CA PRO A 498 -5.22 35.49 5.26
C PRO A 498 -5.16 36.28 6.57
N THR A 499 -4.46 35.76 7.57
CA THR A 499 -4.15 36.54 8.76
C THR A 499 -3.22 37.66 8.31
N GLY A 500 -3.74 38.88 8.19
CA GLY A 500 -2.94 40.04 7.84
C GLY A 500 -1.70 40.08 8.73
N SER A 501 -0.53 39.91 8.12
CA SER A 501 0.75 40.13 8.80
C SER A 501 0.68 41.54 9.36
N GLY A 502 0.73 41.66 10.69
CA GLY A 502 0.68 42.94 11.37
C GLY A 502 1.71 43.89 10.74
N SER A 503 1.20 44.97 10.14
CA SER A 503 1.99 46.14 9.81
C SER A 503 2.56 46.67 11.13
N ASN A 504 3.82 46.36 11.41
CA ASN A 504 4.60 47.13 12.36
C ASN A 504 4.88 48.48 11.70
N ASN A 505 4.06 49.48 12.06
CA ASN A 505 4.43 50.88 11.97
C ASN A 505 5.66 51.13 12.86
N GLY A 506 6.84 50.96 12.27
CA GLY A 506 8.11 51.40 12.82
C GLY A 506 8.65 52.52 11.94
N TYR A 507 8.56 53.75 12.43
CA TYR A 507 9.33 54.88 11.96
C TYR A 507 10.80 54.50 11.85
N ASP A 508 11.40 54.53 10.66
CA ASP A 508 12.75 55.06 10.54
C ASP A 508 13.11 55.52 9.12
N SER A 509 13.98 56.52 9.11
CA SER A 509 14.23 57.47 8.04
C SER A 509 15.33 57.01 7.08
N GLY A 510 15.20 57.37 5.81
CA GLY A 510 16.33 57.74 4.95
C GLY A 510 16.92 56.66 4.03
N GLY A 511 16.92 56.94 2.72
CA GLY A 511 17.74 56.20 1.75
C GLY A 511 17.28 56.35 0.30
N SER A 512 17.70 57.44 -0.34
CA SER A 512 17.48 57.81 -1.74
C SER A 512 17.87 56.75 -2.78
N GLY A 513 17.22 56.80 -3.96
CA GLY A 513 17.91 56.55 -5.23
C GLY A 513 17.10 55.98 -6.39
N GLY A 514 16.63 56.85 -7.30
CA GLY A 514 16.41 56.64 -8.75
C GLY A 514 15.33 55.63 -9.19
N GLY A 515 14.48 55.85 -10.19
CA GLY A 515 14.47 56.78 -11.32
C GLY A 515 14.10 56.01 -12.60
N GLY A 516 13.06 56.46 -13.33
CA GLY A 516 12.67 56.05 -14.70
C GLY A 516 11.71 54.84 -14.75
N GLY A 517 10.53 54.87 -15.37
CA GLY A 517 10.16 55.47 -16.67
C GLY A 517 10.09 54.32 -17.71
N SER A 518 8.91 53.75 -17.99
CA SER A 518 8.01 54.07 -19.13
C SER A 518 8.29 53.30 -20.44
N GLY A 519 7.22 52.76 -21.05
CA GLY A 519 7.14 52.35 -22.48
C GLY A 519 6.98 50.83 -22.67
N SER A 520 5.82 50.27 -23.01
CA SER A 520 5.02 50.36 -24.25
C SER A 520 5.66 49.73 -25.49
N SER A 521 5.00 48.66 -25.95
CA SER A 521 4.58 48.36 -27.33
C SER A 521 5.56 47.86 -28.42
N SER A 522 4.97 46.99 -29.26
CA SER A 522 5.32 46.58 -30.64
C SER A 522 6.45 45.54 -30.77
N GLY A 523 6.43 44.57 -31.68
CA GLY A 523 5.51 44.25 -32.77
C GLY A 523 6.27 43.38 -33.80
N GLY A 524 5.65 42.27 -34.22
CA GLY A 524 5.65 41.71 -35.59
C GLY A 524 6.92 41.23 -36.33
N SER A 525 6.67 40.16 -37.10
CA SER A 525 7.34 39.66 -38.33
C SER A 525 8.50 38.67 -38.18
N SER A 526 8.39 37.40 -38.61
CA SER A 526 8.17 36.81 -39.97
C SER A 526 9.48 36.61 -40.74
N GLY A 527 9.78 35.35 -41.12
CA GLY A 527 10.52 35.03 -42.36
C GLY A 527 11.73 34.09 -42.27
N THR A 528 11.52 32.84 -42.72
CA THR A 528 12.36 32.02 -43.65
C THR A 528 13.90 32.10 -43.51
N GLY A 529 14.66 31.03 -43.26
CA GLY A 529 14.77 29.78 -44.03
C GLY A 529 16.21 29.62 -44.53
N GLY A 530 16.82 28.42 -44.41
CA GLY A 530 18.11 28.11 -45.06
C GLY A 530 19.15 27.43 -44.16
N SER A 531 19.25 26.12 -44.29
CA SER A 531 20.42 25.26 -44.01
C SER A 531 20.99 24.82 -45.38
N PRO A 532 22.16 24.16 -45.55
CA PRO A 532 23.24 23.80 -44.63
C PRO A 532 24.66 24.17 -45.16
N THR A 533 25.74 23.95 -44.39
CA THR A 533 26.99 23.28 -44.85
C THR A 533 28.03 23.11 -43.74
N ASN A 534 28.63 21.91 -43.72
CA ASN A 534 29.84 21.49 -43.00
C ASN A 534 31.08 22.30 -43.40
N ILE A 535 32.09 22.42 -42.52
CA ILE A 535 33.53 22.30 -42.85
C ILE A 535 34.37 22.09 -41.56
N SER A 536 35.27 21.11 -41.67
CA SER A 536 36.33 20.68 -40.77
C SER A 536 37.50 21.66 -40.71
N THR A 537 38.17 21.83 -39.56
CA THR A 537 39.59 22.24 -39.51
C THR A 537 40.32 21.73 -38.27
N SER A 538 41.60 21.44 -38.49
CA SER A 538 42.57 20.68 -37.71
C SER A 538 43.63 21.55 -36.99
N ARG A 539 44.11 21.06 -35.83
CA ARG A 539 45.45 21.11 -35.16
C ARG A 539 46.41 22.33 -35.32
N PRO A 540 47.23 22.66 -34.29
CA PRO A 540 48.59 22.08 -34.12
C PRO A 540 49.07 21.86 -32.64
N PRO A 541 50.29 21.33 -32.37
CA PRO A 541 50.68 20.60 -31.13
C PRO A 541 51.75 21.27 -30.22
N ILE A 542 51.99 20.72 -29.02
CA ILE A 542 53.13 21.04 -28.12
C ILE A 542 53.75 19.76 -27.52
N ILE A 543 55.08 19.79 -27.29
CA ILE A 543 56.05 18.71 -27.07
C ILE A 543 56.74 18.82 -25.68
N ILE A 544 56.89 17.67 -24.99
CA ILE A 544 57.96 17.11 -24.09
C ILE A 544 58.46 17.87 -22.82
N THR A 545 58.57 17.14 -21.69
CA THR A 545 59.83 16.96 -20.89
C THR A 545 59.74 15.83 -19.84
N ASP A 546 60.87 15.13 -19.68
CA ASP A 546 61.15 13.89 -18.92
C ASP A 546 61.36 14.07 -17.39
N ARG A 547 61.59 12.91 -16.69
CA ARG A 547 62.29 12.61 -15.38
C ARG A 547 61.39 11.88 -14.35
N GLU A 548 61.83 10.92 -13.52
CA GLU A 548 63.12 10.26 -13.20
C GLU A 548 62.78 8.98 -12.38
N GLU A 549 63.67 7.99 -12.41
CA GLU A 549 63.60 6.67 -11.75
C GLU A 549 64.33 6.71 -10.39
N ILE A 550 63.79 6.07 -9.33
CA ILE A 550 64.54 5.73 -8.11
C ILE A 550 64.09 4.35 -7.59
N ASP A 551 65.06 3.46 -7.49
CA ASP A 551 65.06 2.15 -6.83
C ASP A 551 65.54 2.32 -5.38
N GLU A 552 65.01 1.56 -4.42
CA GLU A 552 65.75 1.24 -3.18
C GLU A 552 65.12 0.08 -2.35
N THR A 553 66.02 -0.77 -1.88
CA THR A 553 65.89 -2.05 -1.18
C THR A 553 65.51 -1.97 0.32
N GLY A 554 65.02 -3.08 0.90
CA GLY A 554 64.65 -3.26 2.35
C GLY A 554 65.81 -3.12 3.37
N PRO A 555 65.74 -3.53 4.67
CA PRO A 555 65.00 -4.69 5.25
C PRO A 555 64.46 -4.51 6.71
N SER A 556 63.80 -5.55 7.29
CA SER A 556 64.18 -6.19 8.58
C SER A 556 63.04 -6.99 9.24
N LYS A 557 63.38 -8.24 9.62
CA LYS A 557 62.52 -9.27 10.21
C LYS A 557 62.77 -9.33 11.72
N GLU A 558 61.94 -8.69 12.55
CA GLU A 558 61.86 -9.01 13.99
C GLU A 558 60.45 -8.90 14.60
N LEU A 559 59.42 -8.54 13.83
CA LEU A 559 58.07 -8.31 14.34
C LEU A 559 57.09 -9.49 14.14
N SER A 560 57.59 -10.73 14.11
CA SER A 560 56.79 -11.93 13.74
C SER A 560 56.13 -12.62 14.95
N GLY A 561 56.77 -12.58 16.13
CA GLY A 561 56.27 -13.29 17.33
C GLY A 561 55.00 -12.66 17.93
N ILE A 562 54.98 -11.33 18.06
CA ILE A 562 53.85 -10.59 18.67
C ILE A 562 52.59 -10.66 17.78
N ARG A 563 52.74 -10.70 16.45
CA ARG A 563 51.61 -10.82 15.51
C ARG A 563 50.86 -12.15 15.67
N LYS A 564 51.57 -13.26 15.90
CA LYS A 564 50.92 -14.57 16.10
C LYS A 564 50.10 -14.63 17.39
N ILE A 565 50.61 -14.02 18.47
CA ILE A 565 49.87 -13.94 19.75
C ILE A 565 48.63 -13.06 19.61
N LEU A 566 48.73 -11.92 18.92
CA LEU A 566 47.60 -11.03 18.64
C LEU A 566 46.51 -11.71 17.79
N VAL A 567 46.89 -12.49 16.78
CA VAL A 567 45.94 -13.23 15.93
C VAL A 567 45.19 -14.29 16.75
N ILE A 568 45.86 -15.03 17.63
CA ILE A 568 45.22 -16.02 18.50
C ILE A 568 44.23 -15.35 19.48
N LEU A 569 44.59 -14.19 20.03
CA LEU A 569 43.72 -13.42 20.94
C LEU A 569 42.47 -12.88 20.22
N VAL A 570 42.62 -12.43 18.97
CA VAL A 570 41.50 -11.99 18.13
C VAL A 570 40.57 -13.17 17.77
N ILE A 571 41.12 -14.34 17.45
CA ILE A 571 40.32 -15.55 17.17
C ILE A 571 39.52 -15.98 18.41
N LEU A 572 40.12 -15.92 19.60
CA LEU A 572 39.42 -16.21 20.86
C LEU A 572 38.27 -15.23 21.13
N ILE A 573 38.47 -13.93 20.88
CA ILE A 573 37.42 -12.92 21.02
C ILE A 573 36.27 -13.18 20.03
N ILE A 574 36.59 -13.51 18.78
CA ILE A 574 35.58 -13.85 17.75
C ILE A 574 34.77 -15.08 18.19
N LEU A 575 35.43 -16.11 18.71
CA LEU A 575 34.77 -17.32 19.22
C LEU A 575 33.81 -17.01 20.37
N VAL A 576 34.22 -16.15 21.32
CA VAL A 576 33.35 -15.72 22.42
C VAL A 576 32.14 -14.94 21.92
N ILE A 577 32.31 -14.03 20.96
CA ILE A 577 31.21 -13.28 20.34
C ILE A 577 30.24 -14.24 19.63
N LEU A 578 30.75 -15.24 18.92
CA LEU A 578 29.95 -16.25 18.21
C LEU A 578 29.13 -17.09 19.20
N ILE A 579 29.71 -17.47 20.34
CA ILE A 579 29.00 -18.18 21.41
C ILE A 579 27.89 -17.30 22.01
N ILE A 580 28.17 -16.02 22.29
CA ILE A 580 27.16 -15.07 22.80
C ILE A 580 26.02 -14.90 21.79
N LEU A 581 26.33 -14.78 20.49
CA LEU A 581 25.34 -14.66 19.42
C LEU A 581 24.44 -15.91 19.35
N ILE A 582 25.01 -17.11 19.42
CA ILE A 582 24.26 -18.37 19.44
C ILE A 582 23.34 -18.45 20.67
N LEU A 583 23.81 -18.03 21.84
CA LEU A 583 23.00 -17.98 23.06
C LEU A 583 21.86 -16.96 22.96
N PHE A 584 22.13 -15.80 22.36
CA PHE A 584 21.12 -14.76 22.11
C PHE A 584 20.04 -15.24 21.12
N LEU A 585 20.43 -15.88 20.02
CA LEU A 585 19.51 -16.49 19.06
C LEU A 585 18.65 -17.58 19.71
N ARG A 586 19.24 -18.40 20.59
CA ARG A 586 18.49 -19.38 21.41
C ARG A 586 17.49 -18.71 22.35
N MET A 587 17.84 -17.58 22.97
CA MET A 587 16.90 -16.80 23.79
C MET A 587 15.74 -16.22 22.96
N LEU A 588 16.01 -15.67 21.78
CA LEU A 588 14.96 -15.15 20.89
C LEU A 588 14.00 -16.25 20.42
N LYS A 589 14.54 -17.43 20.08
CA LYS A 589 13.71 -18.61 19.74
C LYS A 589 12.80 -19.01 20.90
N ARG A 590 13.31 -19.04 22.13
CA ARG A 590 12.49 -19.32 23.33
C ARG A 590 11.42 -18.27 23.58
N ARG A 591 11.68 -16.98 23.32
CA ARG A 591 10.67 -15.91 23.45
C ARG A 591 9.55 -16.02 22.40
N LYS A 592 9.87 -16.36 21.14
CA LYS A 592 8.85 -16.57 20.09
C LYS A 592 7.93 -17.75 20.41
N ILE A 593 8.49 -18.87 20.90
CA ILE A 593 7.68 -20.06 21.26
C ILE A 593 6.69 -19.75 22.39
N LYS A 594 7.10 -19.01 23.43
CA LYS A 594 6.20 -18.60 24.52
C LYS A 594 5.05 -17.69 24.04
N LYS A 595 5.29 -16.82 23.05
CA LYS A 595 4.21 -15.97 22.48
C LYS A 595 3.23 -16.79 21.63
N LEU A 596 3.70 -17.80 20.89
CA LEU A 596 2.84 -18.66 20.08
C LEU A 596 1.99 -19.61 20.93
N GLN A 597 2.53 -20.15 22.01
CA GLN A 597 1.75 -20.97 22.95
C GLN A 597 0.66 -20.18 23.69
N ASN A 598 0.87 -18.87 23.91
CA ASN A 598 -0.13 -18.00 24.51
C ASN A 598 -1.26 -17.63 23.54
N LEU A 599 -0.99 -17.61 22.23
CA LEU A 599 -2.00 -17.39 21.18
C LEU A 599 -2.85 -18.65 20.94
N ASP A 600 -2.26 -19.83 21.00
CA ASP A 600 -2.99 -21.11 20.87
C ASP A 600 -3.92 -21.37 22.07
N TYR A 601 -3.55 -20.88 23.27
CA TYR A 601 -4.42 -20.93 24.45
C TYR A 601 -5.64 -19.98 24.33
N ILE A 602 -5.47 -18.80 23.72
CA ILE A 602 -6.57 -17.86 23.46
C ILE A 602 -7.49 -18.38 22.35
N SER A 603 -6.94 -19.01 21.31
CA SER A 603 -7.72 -19.61 20.21
C SER A 603 -8.61 -20.77 20.64
N LYS A 604 -8.28 -21.49 21.72
CA LYS A 604 -9.07 -22.63 22.21
C LYS A 604 -10.10 -22.27 23.28
N SER A 605 -10.13 -21.02 23.73
CA SER A 605 -11.15 -20.53 24.68
C SER A 605 -12.20 -19.61 24.05
N TYR A 606 -12.20 -19.46 22.73
CA TYR A 606 -13.23 -18.77 21.96
C TYR A 606 -14.19 -19.76 21.30
#